data_AF-A0A4Q3UV69-F1
#
_entry.id   AF-A0A4Q3UV69-F1
#
_cell.length_a   1.000
_cell.length_b   1.000
_cell.length_c   1.000
_cell.angle_alpha   90.00
_cell.angle_beta   90.00
_cell.angle_gamma   90.00
#
_symmetry.space_group_name_H-M   'P 1'
#
loop_
_entity.id
_entity.type
_entity.pdbx_description
1 polymer ?
#
loop_
_entity_poly.entity_id
_entity_poly.type
_entity_poly.pdbx_seq_one_letter_code
_entity_poly.pdbx_strand_id
1 'polypeptide(L)' 'LCSSLRPHLKRQYLQPGVGHYGVFSGSKWEQQVYPQVRNIVLAMN' A
#
# COMPACT_ATOMS: atom_id res chain seq x y z
N LEU A 1 10.93 4.24 11.67
CA LEU A 1 10.22 2.95 11.59
C LEU A 1 10.97 2.01 10.65
N CYS A 2 11.09 0.71 10.99
CA CYS A 2 11.69 -0.34 10.17
C CYS A 2 13.15 -0.07 9.69
N SER A 3 14.06 0.23 10.61
CA SER A 3 15.49 0.45 10.32
C SER A 3 16.22 -0.82 9.86
N SER A 4 15.83 -1.99 10.35
CA SER A 4 16.43 -3.29 10.00
C SER A 4 15.94 -3.87 8.66
N LEU A 5 14.93 -3.26 8.03
CA LEU A 5 14.35 -3.79 6.80
C LEU A 5 15.23 -3.43 5.58
N ARG A 6 15.60 -4.45 4.79
CA ARG A 6 16.39 -4.30 3.56
C ARG A 6 15.71 -3.29 2.61
N PRO A 7 16.45 -2.42 1.90
CA PRO A 7 15.86 -1.35 1.08
C PRO A 7 14.86 -1.84 0.03
N HIS A 8 15.11 -3.00 -0.60
CA HIS A 8 14.22 -3.56 -1.63
C HIS A 8 12.87 -4.07 -1.08
N LEU A 9 12.74 -4.22 0.24
CA LEU A 9 11.48 -4.59 0.90
C LEU A 9 10.67 -3.36 1.33
N LYS A 10 11.24 -2.14 1.21
CA LYS A 10 10.54 -0.88 1.48
C LYS A 10 9.89 -0.39 0.20
N ARG A 11 8.57 -0.22 0.24
CA ARG A 11 7.80 0.38 -0.86
C ARG A 11 7.00 1.57 -0.31
N GLN A 12 7.12 2.71 -0.97
CA GLN A 12 6.34 3.90 -0.65
C GLN A 12 5.33 4.13 -1.77
N TYR A 13 4.05 4.10 -1.43
CA TYR A 13 2.95 4.34 -2.36
C TYR A 13 2.20 5.59 -1.93
N LEU A 14 2.19 6.61 -2.77
CA LEU A 14 1.45 7.85 -2.54
C LEU A 14 0.19 7.81 -3.41
N GLN A 15 -0.98 7.86 -2.76
CA GLN A 15 -2.26 7.94 -3.44
C GLN A 15 -2.72 9.40 -3.51
N PRO A 16 -2.65 10.09 -4.65
CA PRO A 16 -3.13 11.46 -4.78
C PRO A 16 -4.66 11.52 -4.81
N GLY A 17 -5.21 12.61 -4.26
CA GLY A 17 -6.63 12.96 -4.39
C GLY A 17 -7.59 12.02 -3.64
N VAL A 18 -7.15 11.39 -2.57
CA VAL A 18 -8.01 10.68 -1.61
C VAL A 18 -8.24 11.55 -0.38
N GLY A 19 -9.46 11.52 0.15
CA GLY A 19 -9.76 12.10 1.45
C GLY A 19 -9.18 11.27 2.60
N HIS A 20 -9.44 11.68 3.83
CA HIS A 20 -8.91 11.05 5.06
C HIS A 20 -9.06 9.52 5.09
N TYR A 21 -10.18 8.99 4.58
CA TYR A 21 -10.45 7.55 4.55
C TYR A 21 -10.30 6.91 3.17
N GLY A 22 -10.10 7.69 2.09
CA GLY A 22 -10.06 7.14 0.73
C GLY A 22 -8.84 6.24 0.46
N VAL A 23 -7.86 6.23 1.38
CA VAL A 23 -6.72 5.30 1.38
C VAL A 23 -7.11 3.92 1.90
N PHE A 24 -8.18 3.79 2.70
CA PHE A 24 -8.56 2.54 3.37
C PHE A 24 -10.01 2.12 3.14
N SER A 25 -10.82 2.96 2.47
CA SER A 25 -12.21 2.67 2.18
C SER A 25 -12.68 3.28 0.85
N GLY A 26 -13.74 2.69 0.28
CA GLY A 26 -14.37 3.12 -0.96
C GLY A 26 -13.75 2.54 -2.23
N SER A 27 -14.25 2.97 -3.40
CA SER A 27 -13.87 2.41 -4.71
C SER A 27 -12.38 2.59 -5.03
N LYS A 28 -11.76 3.69 -4.60
CA LYS A 28 -10.32 3.91 -4.78
C LYS A 28 -9.49 2.90 -3.98
N TRP A 29 -9.92 2.52 -2.78
CA TRP A 29 -9.27 1.45 -2.00
C TRP A 29 -9.33 0.13 -2.77
N GLU A 30 -10.51 -0.30 -3.19
CA GLU A 30 -10.72 -1.58 -3.86
C GLU A 30 -9.96 -1.69 -5.18
N GLN A 31 -9.96 -0.61 -5.97
CA GLN A 31 -9.41 -0.61 -7.32
C GLN A 31 -7.91 -0.29 -7.37
N GLN A 32 -7.38 0.53 -6.45
CA GLN A 32 -6.02 1.07 -6.55
C GLN A 32 -5.12 0.61 -5.41
N VAL A 33 -5.59 0.70 -4.16
CA VAL A 33 -4.73 0.49 -2.99
C VAL A 33 -4.67 -0.98 -2.56
N TYR A 34 -5.82 -1.65 -2.45
CA TYR A 34 -5.90 -3.05 -2.01
C TYR A 34 -5.06 -4.01 -2.88
N PRO A 35 -5.07 -3.92 -4.23
CA PRO A 35 -4.21 -4.76 -5.06
C PRO A 35 -2.72 -4.59 -4.74
N GLN A 36 -2.27 -3.38 -4.39
CA GLN A 36 -0.87 -3.13 -4.01
C GLN A 36 -0.52 -3.83 -2.71
N VAL A 37 -1.39 -3.72 -1.69
CA VAL A 37 -1.21 -4.39 -0.40
C VAL A 37 -1.21 -5.90 -0.58
N ARG A 38 -2.17 -6.45 -1.35
CA ARG A 38 -2.24 -7.89 -1.65
C ARG A 38 -0.96 -8.39 -2.32
N ASN A 39 -0.46 -7.65 -3.31
CA ASN A 39 0.78 -8.01 -4.01
C ASN A 39 2.00 -7.99 -3.08
N ILE A 40 2.07 -7.06 -2.12
CA ILE A 40 3.14 -7.05 -1.11
C ILE A 40 3.05 -8.31 -0.24
N VAL A 41 1.87 -8.65 0.25
CA VAL A 41 1.68 -9.85 1.10
C VAL A 41 2.06 -11.12 0.33
N LEU A 42 1.60 -11.25 -0.92
CA LEU A 42 1.91 -12.42 -1.76
C LEU A 42 3.40 -12.52 -2.11
N ALA A 43 4.09 -11.39 -2.31
CA ALA A 43 5.53 -11.39 -2.63
C ALA A 43 6.41 -11.69 -1.41
N MET A 44 5.85 -11.68 -0.19
CA MET A 44 6.55 -11.96 1.05
C MET A 44 6.26 -13.37 1.61
N ASN A 45 5.38 -14.14 0.97
CA ASN A 45 5.05 -15.51 1.31
C ASN A 45 5.80 -16.50 0.42
#